data_AF-A0A1F7GZS3-F1
#
_entry.id   AF-A0A1F7GZS3-F1
#
_cell.length_a   1.000
_cell.length_b   1.000
_cell.length_c   1.000
_cell.angle_alpha   90.00
_cell.angle_beta   90.00
_cell.angle_gamma   90.00
#
_symmetry.space_group_name_H-M   'P 1'
#
loop_
_entity.id
_entity.type
_entity.pdbx_description
1 polymer ?
#
loop_
_entity_poly.entity_id
_entity_poly.type
_entity_poly.pdbx_seq_one_letter_code
_entity_poly.pdbx_strand_id
1 'polypeptide(L)'
;MKYIWFLLCIIVVSLVLPGIPNMHRFVFGQTASDDIASTVKISVCGNSIKEGGEECDTSDLDSQTCSSLGFGSGNLSCDISCEFDTLACLPVPTNTPTPTLIPTSSTTSTSSPSNTSIPQATIAPTSQLLPTQTSQIIHVTPQPQTASIPLSVQVFDQNGDGTINRTELTSVVKEWYDVWVEYIRDRVVINDRIPLTETSYERCDVNNDNICSLVDLSIIFYYVSL
;
A
#
# COMPACT_ATOMS: atom_id res chain seq x y z
N MET A 1 59.72 -26.94 27.39
CA MET A 1 59.70 -28.40 27.65
C MET A 1 58.37 -29.10 27.33
N LYS A 2 57.21 -28.41 27.24
CA LYS A 2 55.90 -29.03 26.92
C LYS A 2 55.70 -29.49 25.47
N TYR A 3 56.40 -28.92 24.49
CA TYR A 3 56.22 -29.26 23.07
C TYR A 3 57.01 -30.48 22.58
N ILE A 4 58.03 -30.90 23.34
CA ILE A 4 58.86 -32.08 22.99
C ILE A 4 58.08 -33.38 23.18
N TRP A 5 57.24 -33.46 24.21
CA TRP A 5 56.36 -34.60 24.45
C TRP A 5 55.26 -34.74 23.39
N PHE A 6 54.77 -33.61 22.86
CA PHE A 6 53.74 -33.61 21.81
C PHE A 6 54.29 -34.11 20.47
N LEU A 7 55.48 -33.66 20.09
CA LEU A 7 56.16 -34.09 18.86
C LEU A 7 56.58 -35.57 18.92
N LEU A 8 57.07 -36.05 20.07
CA LEU A 8 57.36 -37.46 20.27
C LEU A 8 56.10 -38.33 20.14
N CYS A 9 54.95 -37.87 20.64
CA CYS A 9 53.69 -38.61 20.53
C CYS A 9 53.23 -38.76 19.07
N ILE A 10 53.31 -37.69 18.27
CA ILE A 10 52.91 -37.71 16.85
C ILE A 10 53.82 -38.61 16.02
N ILE A 11 55.14 -38.59 16.28
CA ILE A 11 56.11 -39.44 15.58
C ILE A 11 55.88 -40.91 15.93
N VAL A 12 55.59 -41.23 17.20
CA VAL A 12 55.24 -42.59 17.62
C VAL A 12 53.96 -43.04 16.94
N VAL A 13 52.86 -42.27 17.01
CA VAL A 13 51.56 -42.62 16.39
C VAL A 13 51.69 -42.87 14.88
N SER A 14 52.54 -42.11 14.19
CA SER A 14 52.77 -42.26 12.74
C SER A 14 53.63 -43.47 12.38
N LEU A 15 54.51 -43.92 13.29
CA LEU A 15 55.38 -45.10 13.09
C LEU A 15 54.71 -46.42 13.49
N VAL A 16 53.70 -46.42 14.38
CA VAL A 16 53.00 -47.65 14.82
C VAL A 16 51.71 -47.98 14.07
N LEU A 17 51.27 -47.20 13.09
CA LEU A 17 50.08 -47.52 12.28
C LEU A 17 50.34 -47.51 10.75
N PRO A 18 51.18 -48.41 10.21
CA PRO A 18 51.25 -48.60 8.77
C PRO A 18 50.11 -49.54 8.35
N GLY A 19 48.90 -49.04 8.05
CA GLY A 19 47.84 -49.99 7.69
C GLY A 19 46.41 -49.52 7.44
N ILE A 20 46.14 -48.31 6.93
CA ILE A 20 44.81 -47.99 6.40
C ILE A 20 44.86 -47.99 4.87
N PRO A 21 44.47 -49.08 4.18
CA PRO A 21 44.42 -49.09 2.73
C PRO A 21 43.28 -48.20 2.22
N ASN A 22 43.59 -47.46 1.15
CA ASN A 22 42.75 -46.52 0.45
C ASN A 22 41.35 -47.08 0.12
N MET A 23 40.32 -46.45 0.66
CA MET A 23 38.90 -46.70 0.39
C MET A 23 38.50 -46.20 -1.02
N HIS A 24 39.17 -46.60 -2.10
CA HIS A 24 38.84 -46.18 -3.46
C HIS A 24 38.14 -47.29 -4.27
N ARG A 25 37.01 -47.73 -3.74
CA ARG A 25 36.02 -48.54 -4.48
C ARG A 25 34.69 -47.78 -4.44
N PHE A 26 34.62 -46.70 -5.22
CA PHE A 26 33.35 -46.06 -5.55
C PHE A 26 32.60 -46.98 -6.51
N VAL A 27 31.51 -47.59 -6.03
CA VAL A 27 30.47 -48.18 -6.86
C VAL A 27 29.68 -47.01 -7.45
N PHE A 28 29.81 -46.75 -8.75
CA PHE A 28 28.90 -45.85 -9.44
C PHE A 28 27.57 -46.58 -9.64
N GLY A 29 26.69 -46.49 -8.65
CA GLY A 29 25.27 -46.79 -8.83
C GLY A 29 24.67 -45.69 -9.70
N GLN A 30 24.27 -46.02 -10.92
CA GLN A 30 23.60 -45.08 -11.81
C GLN A 30 22.18 -44.86 -11.27
N THR A 31 21.98 -43.79 -10.51
CA THR A 31 20.64 -43.30 -10.20
C THR A 31 20.11 -42.67 -11.48
N ALA A 32 19.14 -43.31 -12.12
CA ALA A 32 18.30 -42.63 -13.08
C ALA A 32 17.59 -41.50 -12.31
N SER A 33 18.10 -40.28 -12.47
CA SER A 33 17.37 -39.07 -12.09
C SER A 33 16.31 -38.91 -13.17
N ASP A 34 15.10 -39.38 -12.89
CA ASP A 34 13.95 -38.84 -13.58
C ASP A 34 13.83 -37.40 -13.12
N ASP A 35 14.38 -36.48 -13.92
CA ASP A 35 14.21 -35.05 -13.73
C ASP A 35 12.72 -34.75 -13.88
N ILE A 36 12.00 -34.75 -12.75
CA ILE A 36 10.60 -34.34 -12.71
C ILE A 36 10.60 -32.82 -12.90
N ALA A 37 10.54 -32.39 -14.16
CA ALA A 37 10.38 -30.99 -14.52
C ALA A 37 8.96 -30.56 -14.10
N SER A 38 8.82 -30.10 -12.86
CA SER A 38 7.61 -29.44 -12.39
C SER A 38 7.71 -27.95 -12.69
N THR A 39 6.92 -27.48 -13.66
CA THR A 39 6.76 -26.05 -13.91
C THR A 39 5.74 -25.49 -12.92
N VAL A 40 6.19 -24.60 -12.04
CA VAL A 40 5.30 -23.80 -11.19
C VAL A 40 4.74 -22.67 -12.05
N LYS A 41 3.43 -22.72 -12.33
CA LYS A 41 2.71 -21.61 -12.96
C LYS A 41 2.31 -20.62 -11.86
N ILE A 42 2.85 -19.40 -11.92
CA ILE A 42 2.51 -18.31 -11.00
C ILE A 42 1.38 -17.52 -11.66
N SER A 43 0.21 -17.42 -11.01
CA SER A 43 -0.88 -16.55 -11.46
C SER A 43 -0.62 -15.11 -11.03
N VAL A 44 -0.84 -14.15 -11.93
CA VAL A 44 -0.64 -12.72 -11.67
C VAL A 44 -1.94 -11.96 -11.86
N CYS A 45 -2.52 -11.50 -10.76
CA CYS A 45 -3.72 -10.69 -10.79
C CYS A 45 -3.51 -9.32 -11.46
N GLY A 46 -4.46 -8.93 -12.32
CA GLY A 46 -4.45 -7.68 -13.06
C GLY A 46 -3.70 -7.74 -14.40
N ASN A 47 -3.42 -8.94 -14.92
CA ASN A 47 -2.77 -9.15 -16.22
C ASN A 47 -3.77 -9.36 -17.38
N SER A 48 -5.07 -9.25 -17.10
CA SER A 48 -6.20 -9.44 -18.02
C SER A 48 -6.36 -10.84 -18.59
N ILE A 49 -5.79 -11.85 -17.95
CA ILE A 49 -5.88 -13.25 -18.36
C ILE A 49 -6.20 -14.08 -17.14
N LYS A 50 -7.36 -14.75 -17.11
CA LYS A 50 -7.72 -15.63 -16.00
C LYS A 50 -6.83 -16.87 -15.95
N GLU A 51 -6.04 -17.00 -14.90
CA GLU A 51 -5.13 -18.09 -14.60
C GLU A 51 -5.68 -19.00 -13.50
N GLY A 52 -4.99 -20.11 -13.21
CA GLY A 52 -5.57 -21.18 -12.40
C GLY A 52 -5.83 -20.81 -10.93
N GLY A 53 -5.10 -19.84 -10.37
CA GLY A 53 -5.20 -19.44 -8.97
C GLY A 53 -6.21 -18.34 -8.68
N GLU A 54 -6.85 -17.80 -9.71
CA GLU A 54 -7.74 -16.63 -9.63
C GLU A 54 -9.16 -16.99 -10.08
N GLU A 55 -10.15 -16.28 -9.55
CA GLU A 55 -11.55 -16.45 -9.96
C GLU A 55 -11.86 -15.67 -11.23
N CYS A 56 -11.20 -14.53 -11.40
CA CYS A 56 -11.29 -13.63 -12.53
C CYS A 56 -9.99 -12.81 -12.66
N ASP A 57 -9.80 -12.11 -13.77
CA ASP A 57 -8.82 -11.05 -13.89
C ASP A 57 -9.38 -9.90 -14.73
N THR A 58 -9.57 -8.73 -14.11
CA THR A 58 -10.08 -7.51 -14.75
C THR A 58 -11.36 -7.75 -15.57
N SER A 59 -11.26 -7.88 -16.90
CA SER A 59 -12.38 -8.18 -17.79
C SER A 59 -12.59 -9.67 -18.07
N ASP A 60 -11.60 -10.51 -17.77
CA ASP A 60 -11.70 -11.96 -17.88
C ASP A 60 -12.39 -12.51 -16.63
N LEU A 61 -13.72 -12.52 -16.67
CA LEU A 61 -14.56 -12.99 -15.56
C LEU A 61 -14.82 -14.50 -15.59
N ASP A 62 -14.00 -15.28 -16.34
CA ASP A 62 -14.23 -16.71 -16.59
C ASP A 62 -15.64 -16.99 -17.15
N SER A 63 -16.14 -16.07 -17.99
CA SER A 63 -17.52 -16.05 -18.52
C SER A 63 -18.63 -16.04 -17.45
N GLN A 64 -18.31 -15.69 -16.21
CA GLN A 64 -19.30 -15.52 -15.15
C GLN A 64 -20.00 -14.17 -15.26
N THR A 65 -21.21 -14.13 -14.72
CA THR A 65 -22.06 -12.94 -14.63
C THR A 65 -22.74 -12.93 -13.27
N CYS A 66 -23.31 -11.79 -12.86
CA CYS A 66 -24.15 -11.74 -11.67
C CYS A 66 -25.23 -12.85 -11.69
N SER A 67 -25.83 -13.11 -12.85
CA SER A 67 -26.86 -14.14 -12.99
C SER A 67 -26.33 -15.57 -12.81
N SER A 68 -25.13 -15.89 -13.27
CA SER A 68 -24.54 -17.22 -13.06
C SER A 68 -24.11 -17.47 -11.61
N LEU A 69 -23.82 -16.39 -10.86
CA LEU A 69 -23.53 -16.43 -9.42
C LEU A 69 -24.81 -16.42 -8.55
N GLY A 70 -26.00 -16.45 -9.14
CA GLY A 70 -27.28 -16.54 -8.42
C GLY A 70 -27.98 -15.22 -8.13
N PHE A 71 -27.47 -14.10 -8.67
CA PHE A 71 -28.14 -12.80 -8.62
C PHE A 71 -29.13 -12.64 -9.79
N GLY A 72 -29.96 -11.58 -9.76
CA GLY A 72 -30.95 -11.32 -10.80
C GLY A 72 -30.34 -10.68 -12.04
N SER A 73 -29.64 -9.56 -11.82
CA SER A 73 -29.05 -8.72 -12.87
C SER A 73 -27.86 -7.95 -12.30
N GLY A 74 -27.28 -7.03 -13.07
CA GLY A 74 -26.19 -6.17 -12.62
C GLY A 74 -24.90 -6.41 -13.41
N ASN A 75 -23.82 -5.78 -12.95
CA ASN A 75 -22.51 -5.90 -13.57
C ASN A 75 -21.55 -6.61 -12.61
N LEU A 76 -21.00 -7.75 -13.04
CA LEU A 76 -19.97 -8.45 -12.29
C LEU A 76 -18.62 -7.79 -12.61
N SER A 77 -17.79 -7.57 -11.59
CA SER A 77 -16.43 -7.07 -11.76
C SER A 77 -15.44 -8.03 -11.09
N CYS A 78 -14.17 -7.89 -11.43
CA CYS A 78 -13.08 -8.51 -10.71
C CYS A 78 -12.46 -7.51 -9.73
N ASP A 79 -12.23 -7.93 -8.49
CA ASP A 79 -11.56 -7.10 -7.48
C ASP A 79 -10.03 -7.15 -7.62
N ILE A 80 -9.31 -6.39 -6.78
CA ILE A 80 -7.83 -6.36 -6.79
C ILE A 80 -7.19 -7.64 -6.20
N SER A 81 -8.00 -8.47 -5.56
CA SER A 81 -7.63 -9.77 -5.02
C SER A 81 -7.87 -10.90 -6.03
N CYS A 82 -8.39 -10.58 -7.22
CA CYS A 82 -8.84 -11.52 -8.24
C CYS A 82 -9.97 -12.47 -7.78
N GLU A 83 -10.85 -11.92 -6.94
CA GLU A 83 -12.13 -12.49 -6.54
C GLU A 83 -13.29 -11.76 -7.24
N PHE A 84 -14.43 -12.42 -7.33
CA PHE A 84 -15.63 -11.82 -7.90
C PHE A 84 -16.20 -10.69 -7.01
N ASP A 85 -16.21 -9.46 -7.53
CA ASP A 85 -16.91 -8.34 -6.90
C ASP A 85 -18.39 -8.33 -7.31
N THR A 86 -19.24 -8.69 -6.36
CA THR A 86 -20.70 -8.77 -6.52
C THR A 86 -21.44 -7.52 -6.04
N LEU A 87 -20.74 -6.44 -5.65
CA LEU A 87 -21.37 -5.23 -5.12
C LEU A 87 -22.31 -4.53 -6.13
N ALA A 88 -22.03 -4.67 -7.42
CA ALA A 88 -22.87 -4.16 -8.50
C ALA A 88 -23.89 -5.19 -9.03
N CYS A 89 -24.01 -6.36 -8.37
CA CYS A 89 -25.05 -7.34 -8.64
C CYS A 89 -26.35 -6.99 -7.89
N LEU A 90 -27.47 -7.08 -8.61
CA LEU A 90 -28.81 -6.83 -8.09
C LEU A 90 -29.49 -8.17 -7.75
N PRO A 91 -30.20 -8.26 -6.62
CA PRO A 91 -30.89 -9.49 -6.22
C PRO A 91 -31.97 -9.86 -7.23
N VAL A 92 -32.27 -11.16 -7.32
CA VAL A 92 -33.41 -11.65 -8.12
C VAL A 92 -34.69 -11.00 -7.56
N PRO A 93 -35.53 -10.35 -8.40
CA PRO A 93 -36.83 -9.90 -7.95
C PRO A 93 -37.65 -11.12 -7.57
N THR A 94 -37.66 -11.44 -6.28
CA THR A 94 -38.61 -12.41 -5.74
C THR A 94 -39.98 -11.78 -5.88
N ASN A 95 -40.94 -12.53 -6.40
CA ASN A 95 -42.36 -12.20 -6.26
C ASN A 95 -42.75 -12.36 -4.78
N THR A 96 -42.11 -11.59 -3.91
CA THR A 96 -42.50 -11.45 -2.52
C THR A 96 -43.82 -10.69 -2.56
N PRO A 97 -44.92 -11.25 -2.04
CA PRO A 97 -46.17 -10.52 -1.95
C PRO A 97 -45.86 -9.22 -1.20
N THR A 98 -45.99 -8.10 -1.91
CA THR A 98 -45.85 -6.76 -1.35
C THR A 98 -46.70 -6.72 -0.09
N PRO A 99 -46.13 -6.51 1.12
CA PRO A 99 -46.97 -6.12 2.23
C PRO A 99 -47.59 -4.78 1.82
N THR A 100 -48.89 -4.81 1.53
CA THR A 100 -49.71 -3.62 1.27
C THR A 100 -49.46 -2.64 2.40
N LEU A 101 -48.69 -1.59 2.13
CA LEU A 101 -48.50 -0.49 3.05
C LEU A 101 -49.87 0.16 3.23
N ILE A 102 -50.57 -0.21 4.30
CA ILE A 102 -51.66 0.59 4.86
C ILE A 102 -51.03 1.95 5.20
N PRO A 103 -51.57 3.08 4.71
CA PRO A 103 -51.03 4.38 5.03
C PRO A 103 -51.39 4.70 6.49
N THR A 104 -50.46 4.43 7.40
CA THR A 104 -50.48 5.02 8.74
C THR A 104 -49.53 6.20 8.72
N SER A 105 -50.11 7.40 8.72
CA SER A 105 -49.42 8.67 8.82
C SER A 105 -48.53 8.71 10.07
N SER A 106 -47.22 8.82 9.87
CA SER A 106 -46.30 9.35 10.87
C SER A 106 -45.35 10.33 10.18
N THR A 107 -45.64 11.61 10.41
CA THR A 107 -44.81 12.77 10.11
C THR A 107 -43.48 12.67 10.85
N THR A 108 -42.34 12.61 10.14
CA THR A 108 -41.13 13.33 10.56
C THR A 108 -40.25 13.63 9.34
N SER A 109 -39.85 14.89 9.27
CA SER A 109 -39.24 15.64 8.18
C SER A 109 -37.77 15.27 7.89
N THR A 110 -37.46 14.98 6.63
CA THR A 110 -36.10 15.03 6.06
C THR A 110 -35.96 16.30 5.23
N SER A 111 -35.24 17.30 5.74
CA SER A 111 -34.91 18.51 4.98
C SER A 111 -33.66 18.27 4.13
N SER A 112 -33.87 18.17 2.83
CA SER A 112 -32.86 18.36 1.78
C SER A 112 -32.50 19.84 1.65
N PRO A 113 -31.22 20.23 1.49
CA PRO A 113 -30.88 21.55 0.98
C PRO A 113 -30.83 21.51 -0.54
N SER A 114 -31.84 22.14 -1.15
CA SER A 114 -31.79 22.62 -2.54
C SER A 114 -30.92 23.86 -2.64
N ASN A 115 -30.14 23.94 -3.72
CA ASN A 115 -29.56 25.17 -4.25
C ASN A 115 -30.64 26.26 -4.40
N THR A 116 -30.43 27.44 -3.85
CA THR A 116 -31.07 28.68 -4.31
C THR A 116 -30.17 29.88 -4.02
N SER A 117 -29.90 30.61 -5.08
CA SER A 117 -29.15 31.87 -5.21
C SER A 117 -29.97 33.08 -4.75
N ILE A 118 -29.41 33.98 -3.92
CA ILE A 118 -29.81 35.41 -3.77
C ILE A 118 -28.62 36.22 -3.15
N PRO A 119 -28.65 37.56 -3.00
CA PRO A 119 -28.23 38.61 -3.94
C PRO A 119 -26.98 39.41 -3.52
N GLN A 120 -26.48 40.16 -4.50
CA GLN A 120 -25.52 41.26 -4.47
C GLN A 120 -25.62 42.21 -3.25
N ALA A 121 -24.53 42.27 -2.46
CA ALA A 121 -24.32 43.28 -1.42
C ALA A 121 -23.40 44.40 -1.94
N THR A 122 -23.88 45.63 -1.85
CA THR A 122 -23.14 46.86 -2.17
C THR A 122 -22.28 47.25 -0.97
N ILE A 123 -20.95 47.33 -1.15
CA ILE A 123 -20.03 47.82 -0.12
C ILE A 123 -19.53 49.22 -0.53
N ALA A 124 -19.72 50.18 0.38
CA ALA A 124 -19.19 51.55 0.28
C ALA A 124 -17.67 51.57 0.53
N PRO A 125 -16.90 52.49 -0.09
CA PRO A 125 -15.46 52.53 0.08
C PRO A 125 -15.08 53.32 1.35
N THR A 126 -14.50 52.64 2.33
CA THR A 126 -13.82 53.29 3.46
C THR A 126 -12.34 53.43 3.11
N SER A 127 -11.89 54.66 2.87
CA SER A 127 -10.48 54.98 2.63
C SER A 127 -9.66 54.80 3.91
N GLN A 128 -8.81 53.76 3.95
CA GLN A 128 -7.72 53.67 4.92
C GLN A 128 -6.39 53.98 4.24
N LEU A 129 -5.65 54.89 4.88
CA LEU A 129 -4.34 55.39 4.44
C LEU A 129 -3.29 54.27 4.46
N LEU A 130 -2.63 54.13 3.32
CA LEU A 130 -1.53 53.21 3.03
C LEU A 130 -0.24 53.67 3.77
N PRO A 131 0.45 52.81 4.55
CA PRO A 131 1.80 53.10 4.98
C PRO A 131 2.79 52.86 3.83
N THR A 132 3.54 53.90 3.50
CA THR A 132 4.63 53.91 2.52
C THR A 132 5.74 52.95 2.96
N GLN A 133 5.86 51.80 2.31
CA GLN A 133 7.05 50.95 2.45
C GLN A 133 7.94 51.13 1.23
N THR A 134 9.11 51.67 1.49
CA THR A 134 10.18 51.98 0.54
C THR A 134 10.54 50.76 -0.31
N SER A 135 10.26 50.83 -1.61
CA SER A 135 10.70 49.82 -2.59
C SER A 135 12.22 49.82 -2.67
N GLN A 136 12.85 48.84 -2.03
CA GLN A 136 14.19 48.40 -2.43
C GLN A 136 14.03 47.45 -3.60
N ILE A 137 14.62 47.79 -4.74
CA ILE A 137 14.63 46.97 -5.95
C ILE A 137 15.54 45.77 -5.66
N ILE A 138 14.97 44.68 -5.16
CA ILE A 138 15.61 43.38 -5.20
C ILE A 138 15.39 42.85 -6.61
N HIS A 139 16.49 42.62 -7.33
CA HIS A 139 16.49 41.91 -8.59
C HIS A 139 16.07 40.46 -8.30
N VAL A 140 14.76 40.21 -8.30
CA VAL A 140 14.22 38.86 -8.28
C VAL A 140 14.46 38.30 -9.67
N THR A 141 15.56 37.57 -9.82
CA THR A 141 15.72 36.64 -10.94
C THR A 141 14.48 35.75 -10.96
N PRO A 142 13.78 35.56 -12.09
CA PRO A 142 12.67 34.62 -12.15
C PRO A 142 13.23 33.22 -11.86
N GLN A 143 13.08 32.77 -10.62
CA GLN A 143 13.41 31.40 -10.28
C GLN A 143 12.36 30.53 -10.98
N PRO A 144 12.77 29.50 -11.73
CA PRO A 144 11.83 28.56 -12.34
C PRO A 144 10.86 28.11 -11.25
N GLN A 145 9.56 28.08 -11.54
CA GLN A 145 8.59 27.46 -10.65
C GLN A 145 8.88 25.95 -10.59
N THR A 146 9.87 25.58 -9.79
CA THR A 146 10.06 24.21 -9.31
C THR A 146 8.78 23.87 -8.57
N ALA A 147 8.09 22.81 -9.00
CA ALA A 147 6.92 22.29 -8.30
C ALA A 147 7.33 22.05 -6.84
N SER A 148 6.93 22.96 -5.95
CA SER A 148 7.31 22.87 -4.54
C SER A 148 6.44 21.80 -3.90
N ILE A 149 7.07 20.72 -3.46
CA ILE A 149 6.47 19.69 -2.60
C ILE A 149 5.76 20.33 -1.39
N PRO A 150 4.58 19.83 -0.99
CA PRO A 150 3.84 20.36 0.16
C PRO A 150 4.59 20.07 1.47
N LEU A 151 4.35 20.89 2.50
CA LEU A 151 5.09 20.84 3.77
C LEU A 151 5.02 19.45 4.46
N SER A 152 3.90 18.74 4.34
CA SER A 152 3.74 17.38 4.88
C SER A 152 4.57 16.33 4.15
N VAL A 153 4.94 16.58 2.89
CA VAL A 153 5.80 15.70 2.08
C VAL A 153 7.26 16.18 2.12
N GLN A 154 7.51 17.44 2.43
CA GLN A 154 8.85 18.00 2.55
C GLN A 154 9.71 17.32 3.63
N VAL A 155 9.10 16.74 4.66
CA VAL A 155 9.82 15.95 5.67
C VAL A 155 10.56 14.73 5.09
N PHE A 156 10.16 14.29 3.90
CA PHE A 156 10.73 13.14 3.19
C PHE A 156 11.78 13.52 2.14
N ASP A 157 11.91 14.80 1.83
CA ASP A 157 12.99 15.33 1.00
C ASP A 157 14.24 15.45 1.88
N GLN A 158 15.14 14.47 1.76
CA GLN A 158 16.29 14.33 2.66
C GLN A 158 17.42 15.27 2.24
N ASN A 159 17.54 15.57 0.96
CA ASN A 159 18.60 16.41 0.41
C ASN A 159 18.17 17.89 0.23
N GLY A 160 16.89 18.20 0.41
CA GLY A 160 16.32 19.55 0.32
C GLY A 160 16.24 20.08 -1.12
N ASP A 161 16.26 19.20 -2.13
CA ASP A 161 16.27 19.57 -3.54
C ASP A 161 14.87 19.88 -4.10
N GLY A 162 13.83 19.71 -3.28
CA GLY A 162 12.44 19.97 -3.63
C GLY A 162 11.77 18.82 -4.37
N THR A 163 12.42 17.66 -4.48
CA THR A 163 11.89 16.45 -5.11
C THR A 163 12.19 15.21 -4.27
N ILE A 164 11.39 14.15 -4.43
CA ILE A 164 11.72 12.83 -3.86
C ILE A 164 12.18 11.95 -5.01
N ASN A 165 13.47 11.62 -5.04
CA ASN A 165 14.02 10.74 -6.06
C ASN A 165 14.05 9.26 -5.59
N ARG A 166 14.41 8.35 -6.51
CA ARG A 166 14.44 6.90 -6.25
C ARG A 166 15.43 6.47 -5.16
N THR A 167 16.45 7.28 -4.89
CA THR A 167 17.44 7.03 -3.82
C THR A 167 16.83 7.30 -2.45
N GLU A 168 16.05 8.37 -2.34
CA GLU A 168 15.35 8.77 -1.11
C GLU A 168 14.11 7.92 -0.87
N LEU A 169 13.43 7.51 -1.94
CA LEU A 169 12.18 6.75 -1.88
C LEU A 169 12.25 5.53 -0.97
N THR A 170 13.38 4.81 -1.01
CA THR A 170 13.56 3.61 -0.19
C THR A 170 13.55 3.94 1.30
N SER A 171 14.21 5.03 1.69
CA SER A 171 14.23 5.51 3.08
C SER A 171 12.86 6.05 3.48
N VAL A 172 12.21 6.82 2.60
CA VAL A 172 10.90 7.43 2.81
C VAL A 172 9.82 6.38 3.07
N VAL A 173 9.72 5.37 2.19
CA VAL A 173 8.73 4.29 2.34
C VAL A 173 9.00 3.50 3.61
N LYS A 174 10.26 3.25 3.96
CA LYS A 174 10.62 2.56 5.20
C LYS A 174 10.17 3.36 6.43
N GLU A 175 10.49 4.66 6.49
CA GLU A 175 10.10 5.53 7.60
C GLU A 175 8.58 5.61 7.75
N TRP A 176 7.85 5.75 6.65
CA TRP A 176 6.39 5.76 6.66
C TRP A 176 5.82 4.42 7.15
N TYR A 177 6.33 3.30 6.62
CA TYR A 177 5.88 1.95 6.96
C TYR A 177 6.07 1.62 8.44
N ASP A 178 7.22 1.97 9.01
CA ASP A 178 7.54 1.69 10.42
C ASP A 178 6.52 2.37 11.36
N VAL A 179 6.07 3.58 11.04
CA VAL A 179 5.05 4.31 11.82
C VAL A 179 3.64 3.78 11.54
N TRP A 180 3.32 3.47 10.29
CA TRP A 180 2.02 2.94 9.90
C TRP A 180 1.71 1.58 10.56
N VAL A 181 2.69 0.68 10.67
CA VAL A 181 2.52 -0.61 11.35
C VAL A 181 2.16 -0.43 12.83
N GLU A 182 2.83 0.50 13.52
CA GLU A 182 2.53 0.81 14.92
C GLU A 182 1.11 1.41 15.05
N TYR A 183 0.72 2.31 14.15
CA TYR A 183 -0.64 2.87 14.09
C TYR A 183 -1.72 1.77 13.95
N ILE A 184 -1.53 0.83 13.00
CA ILE A 184 -2.48 -0.27 12.79
C ILE A 184 -2.53 -1.20 14.01
N ARG A 185 -1.38 -1.55 14.58
CA ARG A 185 -1.30 -2.41 15.77
C ARG A 185 -2.06 -1.81 16.94
N ASP A 186 -1.87 -0.52 17.21
CA ASP A 186 -2.51 0.15 18.33
C ASP A 186 -4.04 0.28 18.12
N ARG A 187 -4.48 0.53 16.87
CA ARG A 187 -5.92 0.54 16.50
C ARG A 187 -6.62 -0.82 16.63
N VAL A 188 -5.89 -1.92 16.54
CA VAL A 188 -6.46 -3.28 16.69
C VAL A 188 -6.55 -3.68 18.17
N VAL A 189 -5.66 -3.17 19.03
CA VAL A 189 -5.58 -3.54 20.45
C VAL A 189 -6.56 -2.75 21.32
N ILE A 190 -6.83 -1.49 20.96
CA ILE A 190 -7.77 -0.63 21.69
C ILE A 190 -8.96 -0.38 20.77
N ASN A 191 -10.15 -0.86 21.14
CA ASN A 191 -11.39 -0.67 20.37
C ASN A 191 -11.90 0.79 20.47
N ASP A 192 -10.97 1.75 20.56
CA ASP A 192 -11.20 3.15 20.85
C ASP A 192 -10.40 4.02 19.87
N ARG A 193 -10.97 5.17 19.50
CA ARG A 193 -10.26 6.16 18.69
C ARG A 193 -9.18 6.79 19.57
N ILE A 194 -7.97 6.24 19.54
CA ILE A 194 -6.80 6.92 20.10
C ILE A 194 -6.74 8.31 19.46
N PRO A 195 -6.90 9.39 20.23
CA PRO A 195 -6.62 10.73 19.72
C PRO A 195 -5.14 10.73 19.39
N LEU A 196 -4.76 11.05 18.15
CA LEU A 196 -3.37 11.23 17.80
C LEU A 196 -2.84 12.35 18.72
N THR A 197 -2.15 11.99 19.78
CA THR A 197 -1.32 12.95 20.49
C THR A 197 -0.27 13.39 19.48
N GLU A 198 -0.23 14.70 19.23
CA GLU A 198 0.35 15.41 18.07
C GLU A 198 1.72 14.95 17.54
N THR A 199 2.46 14.02 18.14
CA THR A 199 3.87 13.80 17.79
C THR A 199 4.23 12.40 17.29
N SER A 200 3.40 11.38 17.50
CA SER A 200 3.81 9.99 17.21
C SER A 200 3.50 9.52 15.79
N TYR A 201 2.50 10.10 15.12
CA TYR A 201 1.99 9.59 13.84
C TYR A 201 1.99 10.62 12.69
N GLU A 202 2.50 11.84 12.91
CA GLU A 202 2.59 12.89 11.87
C GLU A 202 3.34 12.43 10.61
N ARG A 203 4.28 11.48 10.77
CA ARG A 203 5.02 10.92 9.65
C ARG A 203 4.22 9.93 8.80
N CYS A 204 3.13 9.36 9.29
CA CYS A 204 2.29 8.50 8.48
C CYS A 204 1.01 9.19 7.98
N ASP A 205 0.57 10.25 8.65
CA ASP A 205 -0.60 11.07 8.31
C ASP A 205 -0.18 12.28 7.47
N VAL A 206 -0.15 12.09 6.14
CA VAL A 206 0.43 13.05 5.19
C VAL A 206 -0.59 14.12 4.78
N ASN A 207 -1.88 13.80 4.84
CA ASN A 207 -2.96 14.73 4.54
C ASN A 207 -3.61 15.36 5.79
N ASN A 208 -3.11 15.04 6.98
CA ASN A 208 -3.58 15.55 8.27
C ASN A 208 -5.06 15.22 8.56
N ASP A 209 -5.55 14.07 8.10
CA ASP A 209 -6.91 13.60 8.36
C ASP A 209 -7.04 12.75 9.63
N ASN A 210 -5.93 12.61 10.37
CA ASN A 210 -5.76 11.79 11.56
C ASN A 210 -5.87 10.28 11.31
N ILE A 211 -5.70 9.82 10.07
CA ILE A 211 -5.75 8.42 9.68
C ILE A 211 -4.56 8.07 8.82
N CYS A 212 -3.64 7.26 9.36
CA CYS A 212 -2.58 6.70 8.52
C CYS A 212 -3.14 5.57 7.64
N SER A 213 -3.22 5.81 6.34
CA SER A 213 -3.84 4.95 5.34
C SER A 213 -2.97 4.81 4.08
N LEU A 214 -3.35 3.91 3.17
CA LEU A 214 -2.67 3.82 1.87
C LEU A 214 -2.86 5.09 1.02
N VAL A 215 -3.84 5.94 1.34
CA VAL A 215 -4.00 7.24 0.69
C VAL A 215 -2.80 8.14 1.01
N ASP A 216 -2.31 8.13 2.24
CA ASP A 216 -1.11 8.88 2.64
C ASP A 216 0.13 8.45 1.88
N LEU A 217 0.33 7.13 1.76
CA LEU A 217 1.42 6.57 0.98
C LEU A 217 1.30 6.94 -0.50
N SER A 218 0.08 6.98 -1.05
CA SER A 218 -0.15 7.40 -2.43
C SER A 218 0.20 8.87 -2.68
N ILE A 219 -0.01 9.73 -1.68
CA ILE A 219 0.37 11.15 -1.76
C ILE A 219 1.89 11.27 -1.85
N ILE A 220 2.63 10.51 -1.05
CA ILE A 220 4.10 10.47 -1.15
C ILE A 220 4.53 10.06 -2.56
N PHE A 221 3.96 8.96 -3.09
CA PHE A 221 4.32 8.47 -4.43
C PHE A 221 3.96 9.44 -5.56
N TYR A 222 2.93 10.26 -5.42
CA TYR A 222 2.57 11.29 -6.40
C TYR A 222 3.70 12.33 -6.60
N TYR A 223 4.48 12.61 -5.55
CA TYR A 223 5.59 13.57 -5.59
C TYR A 223 6.96 12.93 -5.91
N VAL A 224 7.00 11.63 -6.19
CA VAL A 224 8.22 10.95 -6.59
C VAL A 224 8.55 11.29 -8.04
N SER A 225 9.73 11.84 -8.27
CA SER A 225 10.28 12.02 -9.61
C SER A 225 11.11 10.79 -9.98
N LEU A 226 10.70 10.07 -11.03
CA LEU A 226 11.36 8.87 -11.55
C LEU A 226 12.54 9.16 -12.48
#